data_AF-A0A3D5M1T7-F1
#
_entry.id   AF-A0A3D5M1T7-F1
#
_cell.length_a   1.000
_cell.length_b   1.000
_cell.length_c   1.000
_cell.angle_alpha   90.00
_cell.angle_beta   90.00
_cell.angle_gamma   90.00
#
_symmetry.space_group_name_H-M   'P 1'
#
loop_
_entity.id
_entity.type
_entity.pdbx_description
1 polymer ?
#
loop_
_entity_poly.entity_id
_entity_poly.type
_entity_poly.pdbx_seq_one_letter_code
_entity_poly.pdbx_strand_id
1 'polypeptide(L)'
;MSSVDKTQARSSIEIVFNKETFHPTSLEMTVLIGRKNAQGRTAKGDAAFSDGVEHVAFTYTYNFDTSKPISFEPIPAKARQLLK
;
A
#
# COMPACT_ATOMS: atom_id res chain seq x y z
N MET A 1 -15.65 25.15 -1.25
CA MET A 1 -14.80 24.02 -1.71
C MET A 1 -14.30 23.31 -0.45
N SER A 2 -14.69 22.06 -0.19
CA SER A 2 -14.18 21.34 0.98
C SER A 2 -12.69 21.09 0.78
N SER A 3 -11.84 21.64 1.65
CA SER A 3 -10.42 21.35 1.60
C SER A 3 -10.26 19.85 1.84
N VAL A 4 -9.77 19.11 0.84
CA VAL A 4 -9.37 17.71 1.02
C VAL A 4 -8.47 17.65 2.25
N ASP A 5 -8.85 16.82 3.21
CA ASP A 5 -8.11 16.73 4.45
C ASP A 5 -6.71 16.16 4.14
N LYS A 6 -5.68 17.00 4.28
CA LYS A 6 -4.31 16.66 3.86
C LYS A 6 -3.61 15.83 4.93
N THR A 7 -4.14 14.64 5.18
CA THR A 7 -3.50 13.65 6.04
C THR A 7 -2.38 12.97 5.25
N GLN A 8 -1.20 12.83 5.86
CA GLN A 8 -0.09 12.12 5.22
C GLN A 8 -0.38 10.61 5.24
N ALA A 9 -0.19 9.96 4.10
CA ALA A 9 -0.31 8.51 3.97
C ALA A 9 0.99 7.94 3.39
N ARG A 10 1.45 6.81 3.94
CA ARG A 10 2.54 6.01 3.39
C ARG A 10 2.03 4.59 3.22
N SER A 11 2.26 4.01 2.06
CA SER A 11 1.89 2.62 1.78
C SER A 11 3.12 1.80 1.43
N SER A 12 3.22 0.59 1.97
CA SER A 12 4.17 -0.43 1.55
C SER A 12 3.40 -1.64 1.01
N ILE A 13 4.00 -2.31 0.03
CA ILE A 13 3.50 -3.56 -0.53
C ILE A 13 4.64 -4.56 -0.48
N GLU A 14 4.40 -5.70 0.14
CA GLU A 14 5.32 -6.82 0.21
C GLU A 14 4.67 -8.03 -0.45
N ILE A 15 5.40 -8.71 -1.33
CA ILE A 15 4.95 -9.93 -1.99
C ILE A 15 5.81 -11.06 -1.49
N VAL A 16 5.17 -12.08 -0.92
CA VAL A 16 5.84 -13.28 -0.44
C VAL A 16 5.78 -14.33 -1.54
N PHE A 17 6.91 -14.98 -1.79
CA PHE A 17 7.05 -16.02 -2.79
C PHE A 17 7.39 -17.36 -2.14
N ASN A 18 6.86 -18.44 -2.71
CA ASN A 18 7.30 -19.80 -2.42
C ASN A 18 8.73 -19.97 -2.94
N LYS A 19 9.64 -20.46 -2.08
CA LYS A 19 11.08 -20.57 -2.40
C LYS A 19 11.42 -21.66 -3.44
N GLU A 20 10.54 -22.64 -3.62
CA GLU A 20 10.76 -23.77 -4.53
C GLU A 20 10.13 -23.50 -5.89
N THR A 21 8.90 -23.00 -5.92
CA THR A 21 8.15 -22.77 -7.16
C THR A 21 8.29 -21.36 -7.71
N PHE A 22 8.80 -20.42 -6.91
CA PHE A 22 8.84 -18.98 -7.20
C PHE A 22 7.46 -18.37 -7.48
N HIS A 23 6.38 -19.05 -7.12
CA HIS A 23 5.04 -18.49 -7.21
C HIS A 23 4.75 -17.57 -6.03
N PRO A 24 4.01 -16.46 -6.25
CA PRO A 24 3.57 -15.62 -5.16
C PRO A 24 2.54 -16.36 -4.30
N THR A 25 2.67 -16.28 -2.98
CA THR A 25 1.76 -16.91 -2.02
C THR A 25 0.82 -15.89 -1.40
N SER A 26 1.35 -14.72 -1.04
CA SER A 26 0.58 -13.64 -0.44
C SER A 26 1.13 -12.27 -0.81
N LEU A 27 0.26 -11.27 -0.75
CA LEU A 27 0.58 -9.86 -0.82
C LEU A 27 0.11 -9.23 0.49
N GLU A 28 1.04 -8.57 1.18
CA GLU A 28 0.74 -7.74 2.34
C GLU A 28 0.84 -6.27 1.92
N MET A 29 -0.22 -5.51 2.16
CA MET A 29 -0.24 -4.07 1.95
C MET A 29 -0.46 -3.39 3.29
N THR A 30 0.50 -2.58 3.72
CA THR A 30 0.40 -1.78 4.94
C THR A 30 0.20 -0.32 4.54
N VAL A 31 -0.86 0.30 5.06
CA VAL A 31 -1.17 1.72 4.86
C VAL A 31 -1.08 2.42 6.21
N LEU A 32 -0.10 3.30 6.34
CA LEU A 32 0.10 4.16 7.50
C LEU A 32 -0.54 5.52 7.24
N ILE A 33 -1.39 5.96 8.15
CA ILE A 33 -2.05 7.26 8.11
C ILE A 33 -1.57 8.08 9.31
N GLY A 34 -0.88 9.19 9.04
CA GLY A 34 -0.35 10.08 10.08
C GLY A 34 -1.46 10.78 10.85
N ARG A 35 -1.45 10.71 12.19
CA ARG A 35 -2.48 11.34 13.02
C ARG A 35 -2.28 12.87 13.08
N LYS A 36 -3.38 13.61 13.16
CA LYS A 36 -3.33 15.06 13.46
C LYS A 36 -3.03 15.27 14.95
N ASN A 37 -2.19 16.26 15.24
CA ASN A 37 -1.96 16.73 16.59
C ASN A 37 -3.16 17.53 17.13
N ALA A 38 -3.08 17.99 18.38
CA ALA A 38 -4.15 18.77 19.03
C ALA A 38 -4.52 20.09 18.30
N GLN A 39 -3.64 20.60 17.42
CA GLN A 39 -3.88 21.80 16.61
C GLN A 39 -4.41 21.45 15.20
N GLY A 40 -4.76 20.19 14.96
CA GLY A 40 -5.29 19.71 13.67
C GLY A 40 -4.25 19.58 12.57
N ARG A 41 -2.95 19.59 12.89
CA ARG A 41 -1.86 19.50 11.90
C ARG A 41 -1.21 18.11 11.93
N THR A 42 -0.86 17.58 10.77
CA THR A 42 0.00 16.40 10.64
C THR A 42 1.43 16.87 10.36
N ALA A 43 2.44 16.17 10.89
CA ALA A 43 3.82 16.36 10.44
C ALA A 43 3.92 16.12 8.92
N LYS A 44 4.91 16.72 8.26
CA LYS A 44 5.00 16.70 6.79
C LYS A 44 6.00 15.65 6.32
N GLY A 45 5.68 14.97 5.22
CA GLY A 45 6.58 14.01 4.58
C GLY A 45 6.98 12.89 5.55
N ASP A 46 8.25 12.49 5.52
CA ASP A 46 8.75 11.36 6.30
C ASP A 46 8.70 11.58 7.81
N ALA A 47 8.70 12.84 8.27
CA ALA A 47 8.55 13.16 9.68
C ALA A 47 7.20 12.70 10.24
N ALA A 48 6.17 12.52 9.40
CA ALA A 48 4.88 11.96 9.80
C ALA A 48 4.93 10.47 10.19
N PHE A 49 6.02 9.79 9.87
CA PHE A 49 6.22 8.35 10.08
C PHE A 49 7.55 8.08 10.80
N SER A 50 8.02 9.06 11.57
CA SER A 50 9.23 8.93 12.38
C SER A 50 8.93 8.32 13.74
N ASP A 51 9.96 7.77 14.38
CA ASP A 51 9.83 7.13 15.68
C ASP A 51 9.24 8.09 16.72
N GLY A 52 8.24 7.60 17.47
CA GLY A 52 7.51 8.39 18.46
C GLY A 52 6.31 9.17 17.90
N VAL A 53 6.03 9.10 16.59
CA VAL A 53 4.82 9.71 16.00
C VAL A 53 3.70 8.68 15.86
N GLU A 54 2.57 8.96 16.51
CA GLU A 54 1.37 8.13 16.41
C GLU A 54 0.78 8.13 14.99
N HIS A 55 0.47 6.95 14.49
CA HIS A 55 -0.18 6.73 13.21
C HIS A 55 -1.22 5.61 13.34
N VAL A 56 -2.21 5.64 12.45
CA VAL A 56 -3.14 4.54 12.28
C VAL A 56 -2.57 3.63 11.19
N ALA A 57 -2.44 2.34 11.50
CA ALA A 57 -1.97 1.34 10.54
C ALA A 57 -3.14 0.44 10.10
N PHE A 58 -3.32 0.34 8.78
CA PHE A 58 -4.20 -0.65 8.17
C PHE A 58 -3.34 -1.69 7.47
N THR A 59 -3.53 -2.96 7.80
CA THR A 59 -2.82 -4.06 7.15
C THR A 59 -3.82 -4.90 6.39
N TYR A 60 -3.58 -5.09 5.11
CA TYR A 60 -4.40 -5.89 4.22
C TYR A 60 -3.56 -7.07 3.75
N THR A 61 -4.09 -8.28 3.94
CA THR A 61 -3.43 -9.51 3.48
C THR A 61 -4.28 -10.14 2.40
N TYR A 62 -3.67 -10.38 1.24
CA TYR A 62 -4.26 -11.08 0.12
C TYR A 62 -3.51 -12.39 -0.10
N ASN A 63 -4.22 -13.49 -0.21
CA ASN A 63 -3.63 -14.78 -0.56
C ASN A 63 -3.87 -15.06 -2.04
N PHE A 64 -2.82 -15.49 -2.73
CA PHE A 64 -2.92 -15.86 -4.14
C PHE A 64 -3.32 -17.33 -4.27
N ASP A 65 -4.41 -17.58 -5.00
CA ASP A 65 -4.74 -18.92 -5.46
C ASP A 65 -4.07 -19.14 -6.82
N THR A 66 -2.96 -19.88 -6.81
CA THR A 66 -2.21 -20.26 -8.03
C THR A 66 -2.61 -21.64 -8.55
N SER A 67 -3.69 -22.26 -8.05
CA SER A 67 -4.12 -23.58 -8.50
C SER A 67 -4.72 -23.56 -9.91
N LYS A 68 -5.10 -22.37 -10.39
CA LYS A 68 -5.70 -22.17 -11.72
C LYS A 68 -4.71 -21.42 -12.62
N PRO A 69 -4.55 -21.84 -13.88
CA PRO A 69 -3.79 -21.07 -14.85
C PRO A 69 -4.46 -19.70 -15.03
N ILE A 70 -3.67 -18.65 -14.85
CA ILE A 70 -4.13 -17.28 -15.04
C ILE A 70 -4.11 -17.01 -16.54
N SER A 71 -5.27 -16.67 -17.10
CA SER A 71 -5.33 -16.04 -18.42
C SER A 71 -4.68 -14.66 -18.28
N PHE A 72 -3.57 -14.44 -18.99
CA PHE A 72 -3.06 -13.08 -19.16
C PHE A 72 -4.05 -12.33 -20.05
N GLU A 73 -5.11 -11.80 -19.46
CA GLU A 73 -5.87 -10.77 -20.14
C GLU A 73 -4.94 -9.60 -20.44
N PRO A 74 -5.03 -9.00 -21.63
CA PRO A 74 -4.18 -7.88 -21.98
C PRO A 74 -4.34 -6.79 -20.91
N ILE A 75 -3.21 -6.36 -20.32
CA ILE A 75 -3.17 -5.24 -19.37
C ILE A 75 -4.06 -4.11 -19.92
N PRO A 76 -4.99 -3.53 -19.14
CA PRO A 76 -5.85 -2.46 -19.62
C PRO A 76 -5.01 -1.34 -20.25
N ALA A 77 -5.46 -0.81 -21.39
CA ALA A 77 -4.67 0.15 -22.18
C ALA A 77 -4.16 1.35 -21.35
N LYS A 78 -4.96 1.81 -20.37
CA LYS A 78 -4.59 2.88 -19.43
C LYS A 78 -3.45 2.48 -18.47
N ALA A 79 -3.43 1.24 -18.01
CA ALA A 79 -2.38 0.75 -17.10
C ALA A 79 -1.05 0.53 -17.83
N ARG A 80 -1.07 0.18 -19.13
CA ARG A 80 0.14 0.09 -19.94
C ARG A 80 0.91 1.41 -20.04
N GLN A 81 0.21 2.54 -19.98
CA GLN A 81 0.85 3.87 -20.00
C GLN A 81 1.69 4.16 -18.74
N LEU A 82 1.53 3.37 -17.68
CA LEU A 82 2.24 3.51 -16.41
C LEU A 82 3.46 2.58 -16.29
N LEU A 83 3.58 1.59 -17.18
CA LEU A 83 4.75 0.71 -17.28
C LEU A 83 5.75 1.40 -18.22
N LYS A 84 6.79 2.01 -17.64
CA LYS A 84 7.91 2.63 -18.39
C LYS A 84 8.88 1.59 -18.92
#